data_AF-A0A8J6RR69-F1
#
_entry.id   AF-A0A8J6RR69-F1
#
_cell.length_a   1.000
_cell.length_b   1.000
_cell.length_c   1.000
_cell.angle_alpha   90.00
_cell.angle_beta   90.00
_cell.angle_gamma   90.00
#
_symmetry.space_group_name_H-M   'P 1'
#
loop_
_entity.id
_entity.type
_entity.pdbx_description
1 polymer ?
#
loop_
_entity_poly.entity_id
_entity_poly.type
_entity_poly.pdbx_seq_one_letter_code
_entity_poly.pdbx_strand_id
1 'polypeptide(L)'
;MSNASPQAVNRLLAALPLAEYQRLLPNLDQVSLSLKQVLQEVGEPIEYVYFPQNAIVSALTTMADGSMIEVGLVGNDGVTGMPAALGDNIATTTAMVQLAGAGMRMKASVLKSEFGRGGVLQSLLLRYIQAQHAFVTQSAACNRLHYLEGRLARWLLLVCDRVGSNELQLTHEFLAQMLGVRRAGVTEAAHTLQQSGLIRYTRGNVTILNREDLEAASCECYEIINGEYARLLGTDG
;
A
#
# COMPACT_ATOMS: atom_id res chain seq x y z
N MET A 1 -24.01 -20.25 -16.43
CA MET A 1 -23.38 -18.94 -16.73
C MET A 1 -22.96 -18.37 -15.39
N SER A 2 -21.67 -18.51 -15.07
CA SER A 2 -21.14 -18.21 -13.73
C SER A 2 -21.04 -16.71 -13.53
N ASN A 3 -21.78 -16.19 -12.56
CA ASN A 3 -21.60 -14.83 -12.03
C ASN A 3 -20.20 -14.76 -11.41
N ALA A 4 -19.24 -14.21 -12.15
CA ALA A 4 -17.99 -13.75 -11.56
C ALA A 4 -18.32 -12.61 -10.60
N SER A 5 -18.07 -12.83 -9.30
CA SER A 5 -18.01 -11.75 -8.31
C SER A 5 -17.19 -10.59 -8.89
N PRO A 6 -17.55 -9.32 -8.68
CA PRO A 6 -16.76 -8.20 -9.17
C PRO A 6 -15.33 -8.39 -8.65
N GLN A 7 -14.43 -8.74 -9.57
CA GLN A 7 -13.02 -9.01 -9.28
C GLN A 7 -12.51 -7.71 -8.67
N ALA A 8 -12.04 -7.71 -7.41
CA ALA A 8 -11.51 -6.48 -6.82
C ALA A 8 -10.37 -5.99 -7.72
N VAL A 9 -10.60 -4.91 -8.47
CA VAL A 9 -9.67 -4.41 -9.48
C VAL A 9 -8.78 -3.37 -8.82
N ASN A 10 -7.51 -3.36 -9.19
CA ASN A 10 -6.64 -2.23 -8.87
C ASN A 10 -7.26 -0.94 -9.43
N ARG A 11 -7.49 0.05 -8.56
CA ARG A 11 -8.18 1.32 -8.84
C ARG A 11 -7.47 2.15 -9.90
N LEU A 12 -6.14 2.05 -10.03
CA LEU A 12 -5.43 2.74 -11.11
C LEU A 12 -5.79 2.13 -12.47
N LEU A 13 -5.78 0.80 -12.58
CA LEU A 13 -6.19 0.11 -13.81
C LEU A 13 -7.68 0.32 -14.11
N ALA A 14 -8.54 0.34 -13.08
CA ALA A 14 -9.98 0.56 -13.21
C ALA A 14 -10.34 1.99 -13.63
N ALA A 15 -9.51 2.98 -13.32
CA ALA A 15 -9.71 4.37 -13.69
C ALA A 15 -9.34 4.68 -15.15
N LEU A 16 -8.72 3.74 -15.87
CA LEU A 16 -8.33 3.96 -17.26
C LEU A 16 -9.54 3.92 -18.20
N PRO A 17 -9.57 4.77 -19.24
CA PRO A 17 -10.51 4.61 -20.34
C PRO A 17 -10.38 3.23 -20.97
N LEU A 18 -11.50 2.65 -21.41
CA LEU A 18 -11.54 1.30 -21.99
C LEU A 18 -10.47 1.09 -23.09
N ALA A 19 -10.27 2.08 -23.95
CA ALA A 19 -9.28 2.01 -25.02
C ALA A 19 -7.82 1.99 -24.53
N GLU A 20 -7.50 2.62 -23.40
CA GLU A 20 -6.15 2.52 -22.79
C GLU A 20 -5.99 1.19 -22.06
N TYR A 21 -7.00 0.77 -21.29
CA TYR A 21 -6.98 -0.51 -20.58
C TYR A 21 -6.83 -1.71 -21.55
N GLN A 22 -7.54 -1.70 -22.68
CA GLN A 22 -7.44 -2.74 -23.71
C GLN A 22 -6.03 -2.86 -24.33
N ARG A 23 -5.23 -1.78 -24.37
CA ARG A 23 -3.84 -1.86 -24.82
C ARG A 23 -2.92 -2.50 -23.79
N LEU A 24 -3.19 -2.29 -22.51
CA LEU A 24 -2.44 -2.90 -21.42
C LEU A 24 -2.78 -4.38 -21.25
N LEU A 25 -4.04 -4.76 -21.49
CA LEU A 25 -4.57 -6.09 -21.21
C LEU A 25 -3.73 -7.26 -21.74
N PRO A 26 -3.19 -7.24 -22.97
CA PRO A 26 -2.34 -8.34 -23.48
C PRO A 26 -1.00 -8.49 -22.75
N ASN A 27 -0.58 -7.48 -21.98
CA ASN A 27 0.67 -7.47 -21.23
C ASN A 27 0.46 -7.66 -19.72
N LEU A 28 -0.80 -7.78 -19.27
CA LEU A 28 -1.16 -7.93 -17.86
C LEU A 28 -1.35 -9.41 -17.53
N ASP A 29 -0.44 -9.94 -16.70
CA ASP A 29 -0.55 -11.29 -16.14
C ASP A 29 -1.21 -11.22 -14.77
N GLN A 30 -2.19 -12.09 -14.52
CA GLN A 30 -2.70 -12.30 -13.17
C GLN A 30 -1.68 -13.12 -12.36
N VAL A 31 -1.41 -12.68 -11.12
CA VAL A 31 -0.45 -13.32 -10.23
C VAL A 31 -0.97 -13.47 -8.82
N SER A 32 -0.53 -14.53 -8.15
CA SER A 32 -0.64 -14.67 -6.70
C SER A 32 0.56 -14.00 -6.05
N LEU A 33 0.32 -13.18 -5.04
CA LEU A 33 1.33 -12.48 -4.25
C LEU A 33 1.40 -13.15 -2.88
N SER A 34 2.49 -13.86 -2.63
CA SER A 34 2.67 -14.64 -1.40
C SER A 34 3.26 -13.78 -0.29
N LEU A 35 2.87 -14.03 0.95
CA LEU A 35 3.43 -13.35 2.13
C LEU A 35 4.97 -13.44 2.14
N LYS A 36 5.66 -12.33 2.40
CA LYS A 36 7.13 -12.17 2.37
C LYS A 36 7.79 -12.37 1.01
N GLN A 37 7.02 -12.47 -0.07
CA GLN A 37 7.59 -12.47 -1.42
C GLN A 37 8.22 -11.10 -1.70
N VAL A 38 9.51 -11.10 -2.03
CA VAL A 38 10.17 -9.91 -2.55
C VAL A 38 9.88 -9.79 -4.05
N LEU A 39 9.32 -8.65 -4.44
CA LEU A 39 8.98 -8.34 -5.83
C LEU A 39 10.08 -7.55 -6.52
N GLN A 40 10.80 -6.72 -5.77
CA GLN A 40 11.88 -5.84 -6.22
C GLN A 40 12.88 -5.70 -5.07
N GLU A 41 14.17 -5.83 -5.36
CA GLU A 41 15.25 -5.59 -4.40
C GLU A 41 15.90 -4.24 -4.64
N VAL A 42 16.25 -3.52 -3.57
CA VAL A 42 16.95 -2.24 -3.68
C VAL A 42 18.26 -2.37 -4.47
N GLY A 43 18.52 -1.44 -5.38
CA GLY A 43 19.71 -1.44 -6.22
C GLY A 43 19.66 -2.38 -7.42
N GLU A 44 18.64 -3.23 -7.52
CA GLU A 44 18.47 -4.16 -8.64
C GLU A 44 17.56 -3.59 -9.75
N PRO A 45 17.69 -4.09 -10.99
CA PRO A 45 16.80 -3.73 -12.09
C PRO A 45 15.33 -4.09 -11.82
N ILE A 46 14.43 -3.15 -12.12
CA ILE A 46 12.98 -3.37 -12.07
C ILE A 46 12.56 -4.12 -13.34
N GLU A 47 12.27 -5.42 -13.23
CA GLU A 47 11.80 -6.22 -14.37
C GLU A 47 10.27 -6.13 -14.55
N TYR A 48 9.54 -6.11 -13.44
CA TYR A 48 8.08 -6.11 -13.41
C TYR A 48 7.54 -5.04 -12.46
N VAL A 49 6.40 -4.49 -12.84
CA VAL A 49 5.55 -3.66 -11.97
C VAL A 49 4.31 -4.46 -11.58
N TYR A 50 3.84 -4.24 -10.36
CA TYR A 50 2.75 -5.00 -9.77
C TYR A 50 1.63 -4.06 -9.33
N PHE A 51 0.40 -4.44 -9.66
CA PHE A 51 -0.85 -3.77 -9.32
C PHE A 51 -1.63 -4.69 -8.36
N PRO A 52 -1.46 -4.54 -7.03
CA PRO A 52 -2.19 -5.36 -6.06
C PRO A 52 -3.71 -5.19 -6.20
N GLN A 53 -4.46 -6.22 -5.80
CA GLN A 53 -5.93 -6.22 -5.82
C GLN A 53 -6.53 -6.33 -4.41
N ASN A 54 -5.99 -7.25 -3.61
CA ASN A 54 -6.33 -7.46 -2.20
C ASN A 54 -5.09 -7.87 -1.40
N ALA A 55 -3.91 -7.48 -1.90
CA ALA A 55 -2.62 -7.68 -1.27
C ALA A 55 -2.04 -6.32 -0.84
N ILE A 56 -1.09 -6.36 0.07
CA ILE A 56 -0.30 -5.19 0.46
C ILE A 56 1.16 -5.46 0.15
N VAL A 57 1.78 -4.51 -0.55
CA VAL A 57 3.22 -4.48 -0.78
C VAL A 57 3.78 -3.26 -0.07
N SER A 58 4.77 -3.47 0.79
CA SER A 58 5.47 -2.39 1.47
C SER A 58 6.74 -2.04 0.72
N ALA A 59 6.99 -0.75 0.55
CA ALA A 59 8.29 -0.23 0.17
C ALA A 59 9.15 -0.11 1.43
N LEU A 60 10.25 -0.84 1.47
CA LEU A 60 11.14 -0.96 2.61
C LEU A 60 12.48 -0.28 2.31
N THR A 61 12.97 0.45 3.30
CA THR A 61 14.35 0.93 3.33
C THR A 61 15.13 0.13 4.36
N THR A 62 16.27 -0.42 3.94
CA THR A 62 17.19 -1.17 4.79
C THR A 62 18.32 -0.26 5.26
N MET A 63 18.51 -0.17 6.57
CA MET A 63 19.59 0.58 7.21
C MET A 63 20.88 -0.26 7.26
N ALA A 64 22.02 0.39 7.51
CA ALA A 64 23.33 -0.28 7.55
C ALA A 64 23.42 -1.39 8.62
N ASP A 65 22.60 -1.31 9.67
CA ASP A 65 22.49 -2.32 10.72
C ASP A 65 21.54 -3.49 10.37
N GLY A 66 20.99 -3.50 9.15
CA GLY A 66 20.03 -4.50 8.67
C GLY A 66 18.58 -4.23 9.08
N SER A 67 18.30 -3.17 9.83
CA SER A 67 16.93 -2.80 10.19
C SER A 67 16.16 -2.38 8.95
N MET A 68 14.96 -2.94 8.75
CA MET A 68 14.06 -2.57 7.66
C MET A 68 12.89 -1.75 8.20
N ILE A 69 12.62 -0.61 7.57
CA ILE A 69 11.51 0.28 7.92
C ILE A 69 10.62 0.45 6.70
N GLU A 70 9.30 0.40 6.91
CA GLU A 70 8.34 0.76 5.89
C GLU A 70 8.36 2.27 5.64
N VAL A 71 8.55 2.65 4.38
CA VAL A 71 8.50 4.04 3.93
C VAL A 71 7.32 4.32 3.00
N GLY A 72 6.67 3.28 2.48
CA GLY A 72 5.53 3.39 1.59
C GLY A 72 4.67 2.13 1.58
N LEU A 73 3.39 2.31 1.27
CA LEU A 73 2.38 1.25 1.19
C LEU A 73 1.77 1.24 -0.21
N VAL A 74 1.69 0.07 -0.83
CA VAL A 74 1.09 -0.14 -2.14
C VAL A 74 0.01 -1.20 -2.02
N GLY A 75 -1.24 -0.81 -2.26
CA GLY A 75 -2.39 -1.72 -2.26
C GLY A 75 -3.17 -1.67 -3.56
N ASN A 76 -4.48 -1.86 -3.47
CA ASN A 76 -5.36 -1.81 -4.63
C ASN A 76 -5.47 -0.42 -5.28
N ASP A 77 -4.92 0.61 -4.67
CA ASP A 77 -4.90 1.99 -5.12
C ASP A 77 -3.57 2.41 -5.76
N GLY A 78 -2.63 1.47 -5.93
CA GLY A 78 -1.26 1.77 -6.31
C GLY A 78 -0.61 0.77 -7.24
N VAL A 79 0.65 1.05 -7.57
CA VAL A 79 1.53 0.19 -8.37
C VAL A 79 2.97 0.26 -7.83
N THR A 80 3.72 -0.83 -7.92
CA THR A 80 5.14 -0.89 -7.54
C THR A 80 6.06 -0.46 -8.69
N GLY A 81 7.34 -0.24 -8.41
CA GLY A 81 8.35 -0.03 -9.46
C GLY A 81 8.20 1.27 -10.26
N MET A 82 7.61 2.32 -9.67
CA MET A 82 7.43 3.61 -10.33
C MET A 82 8.69 4.27 -10.90
N PRO A 83 9.91 4.08 -10.36
CA PRO A 83 11.12 4.58 -11.02
C PRO A 83 11.19 4.17 -12.50
N ALA A 84 10.76 2.95 -12.85
CA ALA A 84 10.81 2.44 -14.23
C ALA A 84 10.01 3.29 -15.22
N ALA A 85 8.89 3.89 -14.78
CA ALA A 85 8.11 4.81 -15.59
C ALA A 85 8.79 6.19 -15.72
N LEU A 86 9.58 6.59 -14.73
CA LEU A 86 10.29 7.88 -14.68
C LEU A 86 11.64 7.89 -15.40
N GLY A 87 12.00 6.78 -16.04
CA GLY A 87 13.20 6.68 -16.87
C GLY A 87 14.39 6.01 -16.19
N ASP A 88 14.34 5.79 -14.88
CA ASP A 88 15.32 5.03 -14.11
C ASP A 88 14.83 3.59 -13.90
N ASN A 89 15.65 2.58 -14.20
CA ASN A 89 15.23 1.19 -14.07
C ASN A 89 15.72 0.53 -12.77
N ILE A 90 16.28 1.28 -11.84
CA ILE A 90 16.81 0.74 -10.58
C ILE A 90 15.81 0.97 -9.44
N ALA A 91 15.56 -0.06 -8.64
CA ALA A 91 14.69 0.07 -7.48
C ALA A 91 15.39 0.87 -6.36
N THR A 92 14.70 1.88 -5.83
CA THR A 92 15.19 2.72 -4.72
C THR A 92 14.84 2.16 -3.33
N THR A 93 13.99 1.14 -3.28
CA THR A 93 13.49 0.46 -2.07
C THR A 93 13.25 -1.01 -2.39
N THR A 94 13.29 -1.87 -1.37
CA THR A 94 12.82 -3.26 -1.52
C THR A 94 11.30 -3.28 -1.45
N ALA A 95 10.63 -3.85 -2.46
CA ALA A 95 9.18 -4.02 -2.47
C ALA A 95 8.83 -5.45 -2.02
N MET A 96 8.25 -5.60 -0.84
CA MET A 96 7.92 -6.91 -0.26
C MET A 96 6.43 -7.03 0.05
N VAL A 97 5.84 -8.16 -0.30
CA VAL A 97 4.45 -8.50 0.02
C VAL A 97 4.30 -8.72 1.52
N GLN A 98 3.48 -7.91 2.18
CA GLN A 98 3.20 -8.01 3.62
C GLN A 98 1.83 -8.61 3.94
N LEU A 99 0.87 -8.49 3.03
CA LEU A 99 -0.38 -9.24 3.07
C LEU A 99 -0.55 -9.94 1.73
N ALA A 100 -0.71 -11.26 1.81
CA ALA A 100 -0.87 -12.10 0.63
C ALA A 100 -2.22 -11.82 -0.06
N GLY A 101 -2.26 -12.02 -1.37
CA GLY A 101 -3.46 -11.83 -2.16
C GLY A 101 -3.19 -11.99 -3.64
N ALA A 102 -4.07 -11.41 -4.46
CA ALA A 102 -3.94 -11.36 -5.90
C ALA A 102 -3.43 -9.99 -6.36
N GLY A 103 -2.89 -9.97 -7.57
CA GLY A 103 -2.53 -8.77 -8.29
C GLY A 103 -2.44 -9.03 -9.78
N MET A 104 -2.23 -7.95 -10.52
CA MET A 104 -1.77 -8.02 -11.91
C MET A 104 -0.31 -7.59 -11.97
N ARG A 105 0.45 -8.10 -12.92
CA ARG A 105 1.79 -7.59 -13.22
C ARG A 105 1.96 -7.36 -14.71
N MET A 106 2.92 -6.51 -15.06
CA MET A 106 3.42 -6.41 -16.44
C MET A 106 4.91 -6.06 -16.42
N LYS A 107 5.58 -6.26 -17.56
CA LYS A 107 6.98 -5.86 -17.71
C LYS A 107 7.13 -4.35 -17.50
N ALA A 108 8.17 -3.95 -16.78
CA ALA A 108 8.48 -2.55 -16.52
C ALA A 108 8.72 -1.77 -17.83
N SER A 109 9.30 -2.41 -18.84
CA SER A 109 9.48 -1.84 -20.18
C SER A 109 8.17 -1.50 -20.90
N VAL A 110 7.12 -2.30 -20.68
CA VAL A 110 5.77 -2.02 -21.21
C VAL A 110 5.19 -0.79 -20.52
N LEU A 111 5.27 -0.72 -19.18
CA LEU A 111 4.82 0.47 -18.45
C LEU A 111 5.54 1.72 -18.92
N LYS A 112 6.88 1.67 -19.08
CA LYS A 112 7.69 2.78 -19.57
C LYS A 112 7.25 3.26 -20.95
N SER A 113 6.98 2.32 -21.88
CA SER A 113 6.49 2.63 -23.22
C SER A 113 5.12 3.32 -23.18
N GLU A 114 4.16 2.76 -22.43
CA GLU A 114 2.81 3.32 -22.33
C GLU A 114 2.79 4.66 -21.56
N PHE A 115 3.66 4.84 -20.56
CA PHE A 115 3.86 6.12 -19.90
C PHE A 115 4.40 7.18 -20.88
N GLY A 116 5.36 6.80 -21.73
CA GLY A 116 5.95 7.68 -22.76
C GLY A 116 4.97 8.09 -23.87
N ARG A 117 3.89 7.33 -24.08
CA ARG A 117 2.81 7.67 -25.02
C ARG A 117 1.94 8.84 -24.53
N GLY A 118 1.99 9.17 -23.24
CA GLY A 118 1.15 10.19 -22.62
C GLY A 118 -0.29 9.74 -22.39
N GLY A 119 -1.21 10.69 -22.26
CA GLY A 119 -2.63 10.41 -22.07
C GLY A 119 -3.04 10.19 -20.62
N VAL A 120 -4.10 9.40 -20.41
CA VAL A 120 -4.72 9.25 -19.08
C VAL A 120 -3.85 8.41 -18.16
N LEU A 121 -3.26 7.31 -18.66
CA LEU A 121 -2.33 6.50 -17.85
C LEU A 121 -1.17 7.33 -17.31
N GLN A 122 -0.51 8.12 -18.17
CA GLN A 122 0.60 8.98 -17.73
C GLN A 122 0.14 9.97 -16.65
N SER A 123 -0.98 10.67 -16.90
CA SER A 123 -1.53 11.64 -15.95
C SER A 123 -1.89 10.99 -14.60
N LEU A 124 -2.46 9.79 -14.63
CA LEU A 124 -2.84 9.03 -13.45
C LEU A 124 -1.61 8.57 -12.65
N LEU A 125 -0.58 8.08 -13.33
CA LEU A 125 0.68 7.68 -12.67
C LEU A 125 1.44 8.87 -12.10
N LEU A 126 1.45 10.02 -12.76
CA LEU A 126 2.05 11.25 -12.22
C LEU A 126 1.33 11.71 -10.94
N ARG A 127 0.00 11.64 -10.91
CA ARG A 127 -0.76 11.92 -9.67
C ARG A 127 -0.46 10.88 -8.59
N TYR A 128 -0.30 9.61 -8.95
CA TYR A 128 0.11 8.55 -8.02
C TYR A 128 1.48 8.79 -7.40
N ILE A 129 2.45 9.24 -8.18
CA ILE A 129 3.75 9.67 -7.64
C ILE A 129 3.57 10.83 -6.66
N GLN A 130 2.73 11.81 -6.97
CA GLN A 130 2.44 12.92 -6.06
C GLN A 130 1.80 12.43 -4.75
N ALA A 131 0.84 11.51 -4.80
CA ALA A 131 0.19 10.95 -3.62
C ALA A 131 1.15 10.11 -2.76
N GLN A 132 2.02 9.31 -3.39
CA GLN A 132 3.09 8.60 -2.70
C GLN A 132 4.09 9.58 -2.05
N HIS A 133 4.46 10.67 -2.72
CA HIS A 133 5.31 11.70 -2.14
C HIS A 133 4.67 12.37 -0.91
N ALA A 134 3.38 12.69 -0.99
CA ALA A 134 2.61 13.22 0.14
C ALA A 134 2.54 12.20 1.30
N PHE A 135 2.32 10.92 1.00
CA PHE A 135 2.35 9.83 1.98
C PHE A 135 3.67 9.78 2.73
N VAL A 136 4.80 9.77 2.00
CA VAL A 136 6.15 9.69 2.57
C VAL A 136 6.41 10.92 3.44
N THR A 137 6.11 12.11 2.93
CA THR A 137 6.28 13.38 3.64
C THR A 137 5.47 13.41 4.94
N GLN A 138 4.19 13.06 4.87
CA GLN A 138 3.31 13.06 6.04
C GLN A 138 3.71 11.97 7.04
N SER A 139 4.10 10.77 6.57
CA SER A 139 4.54 9.68 7.43
C SER A 139 5.85 10.02 8.16
N ALA A 140 6.76 10.76 7.53
CA ALA A 140 7.98 11.24 8.19
C ALA A 140 7.66 12.19 9.37
N ALA A 141 6.72 13.13 9.17
CA ALA A 141 6.26 14.02 10.25
C ALA A 141 5.51 13.24 11.34
N CYS A 142 4.58 12.38 10.94
CA CYS A 142 3.78 11.51 11.81
C CYS A 142 4.66 10.69 12.77
N ASN A 143 5.74 10.12 12.25
CA ASN A 143 6.66 9.29 13.02
C ASN A 143 7.40 10.05 14.13
N ARG A 144 7.47 11.39 14.06
CA ARG A 144 8.15 12.23 15.04
C ARG A 144 7.20 12.97 15.98
N LEU A 145 6.00 13.29 15.52
CA LEU A 145 5.08 14.19 16.22
C LEU A 145 3.92 13.47 16.92
N HIS A 146 3.59 12.25 16.52
CA HIS A 146 2.41 11.54 17.03
C HIS A 146 2.76 10.33 17.88
N TYR A 147 1.90 10.08 18.87
CA TYR A 147 1.97 8.89 19.71
C TYR A 147 1.70 7.60 18.92
N LEU A 148 2.20 6.48 19.45
CA LEU A 148 2.21 5.21 18.74
C LEU A 148 0.79 4.65 18.51
N GLU A 149 -0.14 4.91 19.41
CA GLU A 149 -1.54 4.49 19.36
C GLU A 149 -2.22 5.05 18.10
N GLY A 150 -2.11 6.37 17.90
CA GLY A 150 -2.69 7.03 16.72
C GLY A 150 -1.98 6.66 15.42
N ARG A 151 -0.68 6.34 15.48
CA ARG A 151 0.09 5.81 14.33
C ARG A 151 -0.33 4.38 13.97
N LEU A 152 -0.54 3.52 14.96
CA LEU A 152 -1.04 2.15 14.79
C LEU A 152 -2.47 2.16 14.23
N ALA A 153 -3.36 2.97 14.80
CA ALA A 153 -4.72 3.14 14.31
C ALA A 153 -4.75 3.57 12.84
N ARG A 154 -3.98 4.62 12.49
CA ARG A 154 -3.81 5.07 11.10
C ARG A 154 -3.33 3.94 10.18
N TRP A 155 -2.30 3.21 10.59
CA TRP A 155 -1.71 2.15 9.75
C TRP A 155 -2.71 1.02 9.50
N LEU A 156 -3.44 0.59 10.53
CA LEU A 156 -4.49 -0.42 10.40
C LEU A 156 -5.59 0.02 9.44
N LEU A 157 -6.06 1.27 9.55
CA LEU A 157 -7.07 1.83 8.63
C LEU A 157 -6.58 1.84 7.18
N LEU A 158 -5.36 2.34 6.93
CA LEU A 158 -4.76 2.39 5.59
C LEU A 158 -4.64 1.01 4.93
N VAL A 159 -4.36 -0.02 5.71
CA VAL A 159 -4.27 -1.40 5.24
C VAL A 159 -5.66 -1.99 5.00
N CYS A 160 -6.59 -1.78 5.92
CA CYS A 160 -7.98 -2.22 5.77
C CYS A 160 -8.63 -1.64 4.50
N ASP A 161 -8.39 -0.37 4.21
CA ASP A 161 -8.94 0.32 3.03
C ASP A 161 -8.46 -0.30 1.72
N ARG A 162 -7.21 -0.76 1.70
CA ARG A 162 -6.55 -1.33 0.53
C ARG A 162 -6.84 -2.82 0.33
N VAL A 163 -7.05 -3.56 1.42
CA VAL A 163 -7.40 -4.99 1.39
C VAL A 163 -8.91 -5.19 1.25
N GLY A 164 -9.72 -4.23 1.71
CA GLY A 164 -11.18 -4.36 1.78
C GLY A 164 -11.64 -5.32 2.88
N SER A 165 -10.86 -5.47 3.95
CA SER A 165 -11.15 -6.36 5.08
C SER A 165 -10.86 -5.66 6.41
N ASN A 166 -11.75 -5.84 7.38
CA ASN A 166 -11.54 -5.40 8.76
C ASN A 166 -10.77 -6.44 9.60
N GLU A 167 -10.48 -7.62 9.04
CA GLU A 167 -9.70 -8.67 9.67
C GLU A 167 -8.36 -8.81 8.98
N LEU A 168 -7.28 -8.67 9.74
CA LEU A 168 -5.90 -8.64 9.26
C LEU A 168 -5.04 -9.63 10.06
N GLN A 169 -4.28 -10.47 9.36
CA GLN A 169 -3.31 -11.38 9.97
C GLN A 169 -1.96 -10.66 10.13
N LEU A 170 -1.74 -10.09 11.30
CA LEU A 170 -0.60 -9.24 11.62
C LEU A 170 -0.03 -9.63 12.97
N THR A 171 1.26 -9.93 13.05
CA THR A 171 1.93 -10.19 14.34
C THR A 171 2.46 -8.90 14.94
N HIS A 172 2.71 -8.87 16.26
CA HIS A 172 3.34 -7.71 16.90
C HIS A 172 4.74 -7.43 16.36
N GLU A 173 5.47 -8.47 15.97
CA GLU A 173 6.80 -8.34 15.36
C GLU A 173 6.71 -7.65 14.01
N PHE A 174 5.74 -8.08 13.20
CA PHE A 174 5.46 -7.47 11.92
C PHE A 174 5.06 -5.98 12.07
N LEU A 175 4.10 -5.67 12.94
CA LEU A 175 3.70 -4.28 13.21
C LEU A 175 4.85 -3.44 13.78
N ALA A 176 5.74 -4.03 14.59
CA ALA A 176 6.90 -3.35 15.15
C ALA A 176 7.86 -2.92 14.04
N GLN A 177 8.10 -3.81 13.06
CA GLN A 177 8.89 -3.50 11.88
C GLN A 177 8.23 -2.39 11.03
N MET A 178 6.92 -2.48 10.77
CA MET A 178 6.22 -1.48 9.95
C MET A 178 6.17 -0.10 10.61
N LEU A 179 5.99 -0.05 11.94
CA LEU A 179 5.92 1.19 12.69
C LEU A 179 7.28 1.71 13.16
N GLY A 180 8.37 0.98 12.91
CA GLY A 180 9.72 1.35 13.33
C GLY A 180 9.87 1.47 14.85
N VAL A 181 9.23 0.57 15.61
CA VAL A 181 9.24 0.57 17.09
C VAL A 181 9.58 -0.81 17.64
N ARG A 182 9.78 -0.90 18.96
CA ARG A 182 9.95 -2.20 19.64
C ARG A 182 8.62 -2.92 19.76
N ARG A 183 8.65 -4.26 19.75
CA ARG A 183 7.49 -5.14 19.97
C ARG A 183 6.68 -4.79 21.23
N ALA A 184 7.36 -4.35 22.30
CA ALA A 184 6.73 -3.89 23.54
C ALA A 184 5.80 -2.69 23.30
N GLY A 185 6.25 -1.68 22.54
CA GLY A 185 5.43 -0.52 22.20
C GLY A 185 4.19 -0.90 21.39
N VAL A 186 4.31 -1.83 20.44
CA VAL A 186 3.13 -2.34 19.72
C VAL A 186 2.16 -3.04 20.68
N THR A 187 2.68 -3.80 21.63
CA THR A 187 1.85 -4.51 22.61
C THR A 187 1.06 -3.52 23.46
N GLU A 188 1.69 -2.46 23.94
CA GLU A 188 1.05 -1.40 24.73
C GLU A 188 0.02 -0.61 23.91
N ALA A 189 0.39 -0.19 22.70
CA ALA A 189 -0.52 0.55 21.81
C ALA A 189 -1.73 -0.30 21.42
N ALA A 190 -1.52 -1.57 21.03
CA ALA A 190 -2.59 -2.51 20.75
C ALA A 190 -3.48 -2.76 21.98
N HIS A 191 -2.89 -2.86 23.17
CA HIS A 191 -3.65 -3.03 24.40
C HIS A 191 -4.56 -1.82 24.67
N THR A 192 -4.06 -0.60 24.49
CA THR A 192 -4.83 0.63 24.65
C THR A 192 -6.02 0.70 23.68
N LEU A 193 -5.79 0.39 22.40
CA LEU A 193 -6.86 0.33 21.39
C LEU A 193 -7.88 -0.79 21.70
N GLN A 194 -7.44 -1.93 22.24
CA GLN A 194 -8.35 -3.00 22.66
C GLN A 194 -9.19 -2.65 23.90
N GLN A 195 -8.58 -2.04 24.92
CA GLN A 195 -9.31 -1.60 26.11
C GLN A 195 -10.40 -0.58 25.78
N SER A 196 -10.15 0.23 24.75
CA SER A 196 -11.10 1.22 24.23
C SER A 196 -12.15 0.59 23.30
N GLY A 197 -12.13 -0.73 23.08
CA GLY A 197 -13.10 -1.43 22.24
C GLY A 197 -12.95 -1.18 20.74
N LEU A 198 -11.85 -0.56 20.30
CA LEU A 198 -11.65 -0.16 18.90
C LEU A 198 -11.23 -1.34 18.03
N ILE A 199 -10.39 -2.21 18.60
CA ILE A 199 -9.89 -3.41 17.93
C ILE A 199 -10.02 -4.64 18.84
N ARG A 200 -9.98 -5.82 18.23
CA ARG A 200 -9.70 -7.10 18.88
C ARG A 200 -8.40 -7.63 18.35
N TYR A 201 -7.49 -8.08 19.20
CA TYR A 201 -6.20 -8.61 18.79
C TYR A 201 -5.88 -9.92 19.51
N THR A 202 -6.01 -11.03 18.78
CA THR A 202 -5.77 -12.37 19.33
C THR A 202 -4.92 -13.21 18.38
N ARG A 203 -3.86 -13.84 18.91
CA ARG A 203 -3.01 -14.80 18.18
C ARG A 203 -2.50 -14.31 16.81
N GLY A 204 -2.14 -13.04 16.70
CA GLY A 204 -1.65 -12.48 15.43
C GLY A 204 -2.77 -12.08 14.47
N ASN A 205 -4.02 -12.02 14.91
CA ASN A 205 -5.15 -11.51 14.12
C ASN A 205 -5.71 -10.25 14.76
N VAL A 206 -5.78 -9.18 13.98
CA VAL A 206 -6.40 -7.89 14.35
C VAL A 206 -7.75 -7.80 13.66
N THR A 207 -8.79 -7.47 14.41
CA THR A 207 -10.11 -7.15 13.87
C THR A 207 -10.48 -5.73 14.28
N ILE A 208 -10.80 -4.85 13.34
CA ILE A 208 -11.40 -3.54 13.63
C ILE A 208 -12.85 -3.77 14.08
N LEU A 209 -13.19 -3.30 15.28
CA LEU A 209 -14.52 -3.46 15.88
C LEU A 209 -15.38 -2.23 15.68
N ASN A 210 -14.81 -1.04 15.90
CA ASN A 210 -15.43 0.23 15.59
C ASN A 210 -14.50 1.04 14.71
N ARG A 211 -14.89 1.19 13.44
CA ARG A 211 -14.10 1.92 12.46
C ARG A 211 -14.13 3.43 12.73
N GLU A 212 -15.31 3.99 13.00
CA GLU A 212 -15.49 5.43 13.24
C GLU A 212 -14.66 5.88 14.44
N ASP A 213 -14.73 5.15 15.55
CA ASP A 213 -13.92 5.48 16.73
C ASP A 213 -12.42 5.23 16.51
N LEU A 214 -12.04 4.27 15.65
CA LEU A 214 -10.64 4.04 15.30
C LEU A 214 -10.10 5.17 14.41
N GLU A 215 -10.91 5.72 13.51
CA GLU A 215 -10.59 6.91 12.73
C GLU A 215 -10.39 8.11 13.68
N ALA A 216 -11.29 8.30 14.65
CA ALA A 216 -11.16 9.34 15.68
C ALA A 216 -9.93 9.17 16.59
N ALA A 217 -9.52 7.92 16.87
CA ALA A 217 -8.31 7.60 17.62
C ALA A 217 -7.02 7.67 16.77
N SER A 218 -7.16 7.71 15.44
CA SER A 218 -6.03 7.87 14.54
C SER A 218 -5.51 9.31 14.56
N CYS A 219 -4.25 9.49 14.18
CA CYS A 219 -3.74 10.85 13.97
C CYS A 219 -4.33 11.46 12.69
N GLU A 220 -4.33 12.79 12.59
CA GLU A 220 -4.84 13.55 11.44
C GLU A 220 -4.14 13.18 10.11
N CYS A 221 -2.98 12.52 10.21
CA CYS A 221 -2.26 11.99 9.07
C CYS A 221 -3.06 10.92 8.30
N TYR A 222 -4.04 10.25 8.92
CA TYR A 222 -4.92 9.31 8.21
C TYR A 222 -5.75 10.05 7.15
N GLU A 223 -6.48 11.08 7.55
CA GLU A 223 -7.35 11.87 6.66
C GLU A 223 -6.54 12.58 5.57
N ILE A 224 -5.40 13.18 5.93
CA ILE A 224 -4.52 13.86 4.96
C ILE A 224 -4.06 12.89 3.86
N ILE A 225 -3.62 11.70 4.25
CA ILE A 225 -3.16 10.69 3.29
C ILE A 225 -4.32 10.18 2.44
N ASN A 226 -5.45 9.82 3.06
CA ASN A 226 -6.58 9.26 2.33
C ASN A 226 -7.20 10.28 1.38
N GLY A 227 -7.30 11.55 1.80
CA GLY A 227 -7.76 12.65 0.96
C GLY A 227 -6.89 12.85 -0.28
N GLU A 228 -5.56 12.72 -0.17
CA GLU A 228 -4.70 12.84 -1.34
C GLU A 228 -4.88 11.68 -2.35
N TYR A 229 -5.12 10.46 -1.86
CA TYR A 229 -5.44 9.31 -2.73
C TYR A 229 -6.85 9.40 -3.32
N ALA A 230 -7.82 9.95 -2.60
CA ALA A 230 -9.17 10.17 -3.10
C ALA A 230 -9.20 11.26 -4.19
N ARG A 231 -8.47 12.35 -3.99
CA ARG A 231 -8.22 13.42 -4.97
C ARG A 231 -7.57 12.89 -6.25
N LEU A 232 -6.61 11.98 -6.10
CA LEU A 232 -5.95 11.31 -7.23
C LEU A 232 -6.94 10.53 -8.09
N LEU A 233 -7.76 9.70 -7.44
CA LEU A 233 -8.67 8.75 -8.10
C LEU A 233 -9.96 9.40 -8.58
N GLY A 234 -10.15 10.70 -8.31
CA GLY A 234 -11.36 11.42 -8.66
C GLY A 234 -12.58 10.91 -7.88
N THR A 235 -12.36 10.39 -6.68
CA THR A 235 -13.43 9.90 -5.79
C THR A 235 -13.84 10.93 -4.74
N ASP A 236 -13.28 12.14 -4.79
CA ASP A 236 -13.76 13.29 -4.03
C ASP A 236 -15.10 13.74 -4.63
N GLY A 237 -16.21 13.37 -3.97
CA GLY A 237 -17.57 13.73 -4.33
C GLY A 237 -18.45 13.77 -3.10
#